data_AF-C0C4D6-F1
#
_entry.id   AF-C0C4D6-F1
#
_cell.length_a   1.000
_cell.length_b   1.000
_cell.length_c   1.000
_cell.angle_alpha   90.00
_cell.angle_beta   90.00
_cell.angle_gamma   90.00
#
_symmetry.space_group_name_H-M   'P 1'
#
loop_
_entity.id
_entity.type
_entity.pdbx_description
1 polymer ?
#
loop_
_entity_poly.entity_id
_entity_poly.type
_entity_poly.pdbx_seq_one_letter_code
_entity_poly.pdbx_strand_id
1 'polypeptide(L)'
;MKKKLSAILPVLFLTASVLFTGCGGASADEYLGEQITAMKKEDTGRFSSLLDEQLSETMDINMYVLTFPDELREPYLEFLQKAFASVEFEVASADKKDNGSYAVQVSFTPLDIGGTTKKVNDAYAEAMQGTDLTEETSALLVKAAEAVKDSPKYSAETTTEIEVKKKGGSYAISDEEYEKLVSASLADCMAPYDTICGILDARDLLQAFLDASFKGEFTQYMKHTDQTEEEAQAWYEADGAFDPPSDLSPQYKERCTEAYKAILKQCKYSVGIPHKVDNLFHYTVDVTVTPNNSIKQASDEFYACTFYSMEEASAAYTETFEKYAAAPVYGEETTMTVELSLSSLLASQDENRDLYTLAKTICPIPE
;
A
#
# COMPACT_ATOMS: atom_id res chain seq x y z
N MET A 1 19.01 -24.99 -19.65
CA MET A 1 20.03 -25.03 -18.58
C MET A 1 19.31 -25.16 -17.24
N LYS A 2 19.71 -26.13 -16.41
CA LYS A 2 19.07 -26.46 -15.13
C LYS A 2 19.26 -25.30 -14.14
N LYS A 3 18.22 -24.51 -13.87
CA LYS A 3 18.21 -23.56 -12.75
C LYS A 3 17.87 -24.35 -11.47
N LYS A 4 18.76 -24.26 -10.49
CA LYS A 4 18.65 -24.89 -9.18
C LYS A 4 17.42 -24.33 -8.47
N LEU A 5 16.50 -25.20 -8.04
CA LEU A 5 15.53 -24.87 -7.00
C LEU A 5 16.32 -24.50 -5.74
N SER A 6 16.27 -23.24 -5.34
CA SER A 6 16.65 -22.82 -4.00
C SER A 6 15.47 -23.19 -3.10
N ALA A 7 15.64 -24.24 -2.31
CA ALA A 7 14.67 -24.64 -1.31
C ALA A 7 14.56 -23.53 -0.26
N ILE A 8 13.44 -22.82 -0.26
CA ILE A 8 13.01 -21.99 0.87
C ILE A 8 12.72 -22.97 1.99
N LEU A 9 13.59 -22.97 2.99
CA LEU A 9 13.43 -23.73 4.22
C LEU A 9 12.24 -23.11 4.97
N PRO A 10 11.15 -23.86 5.26
CA PRO A 10 10.15 -23.37 6.19
C PRO A 10 10.84 -23.31 7.56
N VAL A 11 11.09 -22.09 8.05
CA VAL A 11 11.45 -21.89 9.45
C VAL A 11 10.20 -22.24 10.25
N LEU A 12 10.11 -23.52 10.61
CA LEU A 12 9.18 -24.01 11.62
C LEU A 12 9.56 -23.28 12.91
N PHE A 13 8.90 -22.16 13.21
CA PHE A 13 8.82 -21.67 14.57
C PHE A 13 8.04 -22.71 15.36
N LEU A 14 8.74 -23.72 15.87
CA LEU A 14 8.30 -24.47 17.03
C LEU A 14 8.26 -23.46 18.19
N THR A 15 7.15 -22.75 18.31
CA THR A 15 6.78 -22.09 19.56
C THR A 15 6.60 -23.22 20.56
N ALA A 16 7.65 -23.47 21.34
CA ALA A 16 7.58 -24.31 22.51
C ALA A 16 6.48 -23.71 23.39
N SER A 17 5.32 -24.37 23.42
CA SER A 17 4.24 -24.04 24.34
C SER A 17 4.82 -24.18 25.73
N VAL A 18 5.27 -23.07 26.32
CA VAL A 18 5.65 -23.01 27.71
C VAL A 18 4.36 -23.31 28.46
N LEU A 19 4.23 -24.55 28.89
CA LEU A 19 3.20 -24.99 29.83
C LEU A 19 3.45 -24.19 31.10
N PHE A 20 2.83 -23.02 31.20
CA PHE A 20 2.66 -22.34 32.47
C PHE A 20 1.92 -23.32 33.37
N THR A 21 2.62 -23.85 34.36
CA THR A 21 2.05 -24.57 35.49
C THR A 21 1.34 -23.56 36.39
N GLY A 22 0.33 -22.87 35.85
CA GLY A 22 -0.72 -22.22 36.62
C GLY A 22 -1.74 -23.28 37.01
N CYS A 23 -2.33 -23.16 38.20
CA CYS A 23 -3.43 -24.00 38.64
C CYS A 23 -4.49 -24.08 37.54
N GLY A 24 -4.53 -25.17 36.77
CA GLY A 24 -5.59 -25.35 35.78
C GLY A 24 -6.92 -25.31 36.51
N GLY A 25 -7.80 -24.38 36.10
CA GLY A 25 -9.14 -24.22 36.64
C GLY A 25 -9.82 -25.56 37.00
N ALA A 26 -10.63 -25.55 38.06
CA ALA A 26 -11.23 -26.77 38.59
C ALA A 26 -12.22 -27.42 37.59
N SER A 27 -12.71 -26.65 36.61
CA SER A 27 -13.54 -27.08 35.49
C SER A 27 -13.02 -26.56 34.13
N ALA A 28 -13.60 -27.07 33.04
CA ALA A 28 -13.23 -26.68 31.68
C ALA A 28 -13.55 -25.21 31.37
N ASP A 29 -14.67 -24.70 31.90
CA ASP A 29 -15.11 -23.31 31.79
C ASP A 29 -14.23 -22.36 32.61
N GLU A 30 -13.85 -22.71 33.84
CA GLU A 30 -12.88 -21.95 34.63
C GLU A 30 -11.53 -21.86 33.91
N TYR A 31 -11.04 -22.98 33.38
CA TYR A 31 -9.80 -23.01 32.59
C TYR A 31 -9.89 -22.08 31.37
N LEU A 32 -10.99 -22.12 30.60
CA LEU A 32 -11.17 -21.22 29.47
C LEU A 32 -11.18 -19.75 29.90
N GLY A 33 -11.88 -19.40 30.98
CA GLY A 33 -11.90 -18.04 31.52
C GLY A 33 -10.51 -17.54 31.93
N GLU A 34 -9.68 -18.41 32.53
CA GLU A 34 -8.28 -18.11 32.84
C GLU A 34 -7.46 -17.85 31.56
N GLN A 35 -7.64 -18.66 30.51
CA GLN A 35 -6.93 -18.47 29.25
C GLN A 35 -7.35 -17.17 28.54
N ILE A 36 -8.65 -16.85 28.49
CA ILE A 36 -9.13 -15.57 27.97
C ILE A 36 -8.51 -14.41 28.75
N THR A 37 -8.44 -14.50 30.09
CA THR A 37 -7.82 -13.48 30.94
C THR A 37 -6.32 -13.32 30.64
N ALA A 38 -5.60 -14.41 30.40
CA ALA A 38 -4.19 -14.39 30.05
C ALA A 38 -3.95 -13.76 28.66
N MET A 39 -4.80 -14.07 27.67
CA MET A 39 -4.72 -13.47 26.33
C MET A 39 -4.80 -11.95 26.36
N LYS A 40 -5.56 -11.38 27.29
CA LYS A 40 -5.67 -9.92 27.47
C LYS A 40 -4.38 -9.24 27.95
N LYS A 41 -3.36 -9.98 28.42
CA LYS A 41 -2.21 -9.41 29.15
C LYS A 41 -0.84 -9.94 28.79
N GLU A 42 -0.71 -11.19 28.36
CA GLU A 42 0.57 -11.91 28.42
C GLU A 42 1.08 -12.43 27.06
N ASP A 43 0.20 -12.78 26.13
CA ASP A 43 0.57 -13.48 24.89
C ASP A 43 -0.04 -12.81 23.65
N THR A 44 0.76 -11.97 22.98
CA THR A 44 0.39 -11.36 21.70
C THR A 44 0.44 -12.35 20.53
N GLY A 45 1.12 -13.49 20.70
CA GLY A 45 1.25 -14.53 19.68
C GLY A 45 -0.10 -15.10 19.27
N ARG A 46 -1.10 -15.09 20.17
CA ARG A 46 -2.48 -15.55 19.93
C ARG A 46 -3.24 -14.75 18.88
N PHE A 47 -2.74 -13.59 18.49
CA PHE A 47 -3.34 -12.75 17.44
C PHE A 47 -2.65 -12.91 16.08
N SER A 48 -1.58 -13.72 16.00
CA SER A 48 -0.79 -13.89 14.77
C SER A 48 -1.62 -14.45 13.62
N SER A 49 -2.38 -15.52 13.87
CA SER A 49 -3.20 -16.14 12.82
C SER A 49 -4.28 -15.20 12.29
N LEU A 50 -4.91 -14.40 13.16
CA LEU A 50 -5.87 -13.37 12.73
C LEU A 50 -5.19 -12.36 11.81
N LEU A 51 -4.03 -11.83 12.20
CA LEU A 51 -3.29 -10.88 11.37
C LEU A 51 -2.87 -11.52 10.03
N ASP A 52 -2.37 -12.75 10.05
CA ASP A 52 -1.92 -13.46 8.85
C ASP A 52 -3.06 -13.75 7.88
N GLU A 53 -4.24 -14.14 8.39
CA GLU A 53 -5.46 -14.34 7.59
C GLU A 53 -5.88 -13.04 6.91
N GLN A 54 -5.90 -11.94 7.66
CA GLN A 54 -6.35 -10.64 7.15
C GLN A 54 -5.36 -10.03 6.14
N LEU A 55 -4.06 -10.27 6.32
CA LEU A 55 -3.04 -9.95 5.34
C LEU A 55 -3.15 -10.80 4.07
N SER A 56 -3.46 -12.09 4.22
CA SER A 56 -3.71 -12.97 3.07
C SER A 56 -4.91 -12.51 2.27
N GLU A 57 -6.02 -12.15 2.92
CA GLU A 57 -7.21 -11.62 2.25
C GLU A 57 -6.90 -10.34 1.46
N THR A 58 -6.13 -9.43 2.07
CA THR A 58 -5.67 -8.17 1.43
C THR A 58 -4.80 -8.45 0.20
N MET A 59 -3.93 -9.45 0.28
CA MET A 59 -3.07 -9.88 -0.83
C MET A 59 -3.87 -10.58 -1.93
N ASP A 60 -4.82 -11.45 -1.59
CA ASP A 60 -5.62 -12.22 -2.55
C ASP A 60 -6.49 -11.33 -3.45
N ILE A 61 -6.92 -10.18 -2.94
CA ILE A 61 -7.68 -9.18 -3.71
C ILE A 61 -6.78 -8.14 -4.41
N ASN A 62 -5.44 -8.29 -4.33
CA ASN A 62 -4.45 -7.33 -4.82
C ASN A 62 -4.79 -5.88 -4.42
N MET A 63 -5.15 -5.66 -3.16
CA MET A 63 -5.62 -4.34 -2.72
C MET A 63 -4.53 -3.27 -2.81
N TYR A 64 -3.28 -3.65 -2.53
CA TYR A 64 -2.11 -2.78 -2.51
C TYR A 64 -0.91 -3.46 -3.17
N VAL A 65 -0.05 -2.65 -3.80
CA VAL A 65 1.29 -3.08 -4.22
C VAL A 65 2.26 -3.04 -3.04
N LEU A 66 2.06 -2.09 -2.11
CA LEU A 66 2.81 -2.04 -0.88
C LEU A 66 2.52 -3.26 0.01
N THR A 67 3.59 -3.87 0.52
CA THR A 67 3.52 -5.05 1.38
C THR A 67 3.62 -4.67 2.85
N PHE A 68 2.94 -5.43 3.72
CA PHE A 68 3.04 -5.27 5.16
C PHE A 68 4.50 -5.47 5.65
N PRO A 69 5.14 -4.44 6.24
CA PRO A 69 6.50 -4.53 6.76
C PRO A 69 6.62 -5.47 7.97
N ASP A 70 7.70 -6.26 8.04
CA ASP A 70 7.97 -7.16 9.17
C ASP A 70 8.06 -6.39 10.50
N GLU A 71 8.62 -5.17 10.47
CA GLU A 71 8.76 -4.29 11.63
C GLU A 71 7.41 -3.84 12.22
N LEU A 72 6.33 -3.86 11.43
CA LEU A 72 4.98 -3.53 11.91
C LEU A 72 4.30 -4.69 12.64
N ARG A 73 4.81 -5.92 12.53
CA ARG A 73 4.12 -7.10 13.07
C ARG A 73 3.92 -7.00 14.57
N GLU A 74 4.98 -6.75 15.33
CA GLU A 74 4.91 -6.68 16.79
C GLU A 74 3.99 -5.53 17.27
N PRO A 75 4.14 -4.27 16.80
CA PRO A 75 3.20 -3.19 17.12
C PRO A 75 1.74 -3.53 16.83
N TYR A 76 1.47 -4.22 15.71
CA TYR A 76 0.10 -4.59 15.34
C TYR A 76 -0.49 -5.64 16.28
N LEU A 77 0.29 -6.67 16.63
CA LEU A 77 -0.16 -7.70 17.57
C LEU A 77 -0.42 -7.12 18.97
N GLU A 78 0.39 -6.16 19.42
CA GLU A 78 0.12 -5.41 20.65
C GLU A 78 -1.17 -4.60 20.58
N PHE A 79 -1.44 -3.95 19.44
CA PHE A 79 -2.69 -3.23 19.22
C PHE A 79 -3.91 -4.18 19.26
N LEU A 80 -3.84 -5.32 18.57
CA LEU A 80 -4.91 -6.32 18.57
C LEU A 80 -5.16 -6.89 19.97
N GLN A 81 -4.11 -7.11 20.76
CA GLN A 81 -4.27 -7.52 22.16
C GLN A 81 -4.99 -6.44 22.99
N LYS A 82 -4.64 -5.16 22.83
CA LYS A 82 -5.33 -4.05 23.51
C LYS A 82 -6.80 -3.95 23.09
N ALA A 83 -7.08 -4.14 21.81
CA ALA A 83 -8.44 -4.21 21.27
C ALA A 83 -9.22 -5.37 21.90
N PHE A 84 -8.66 -6.58 21.92
CA PHE A 84 -9.27 -7.75 22.54
C PHE A 84 -9.50 -7.58 24.04
N ALA A 85 -8.57 -6.92 24.75
CA ALA A 85 -8.70 -6.64 26.17
C ALA A 85 -9.93 -5.78 26.51
N SER A 86 -10.40 -4.95 25.57
CA SER A 86 -11.59 -4.12 25.71
C SER A 86 -12.91 -4.89 25.55
N VAL A 87 -12.88 -6.13 25.07
CA VAL A 87 -14.08 -6.97 24.93
C VAL A 87 -14.35 -7.69 26.25
N GLU A 88 -15.57 -7.59 26.76
CA GLU A 88 -16.00 -8.35 27.93
C GLU A 88 -16.58 -9.70 27.52
N PHE A 89 -16.14 -10.76 28.21
CA PHE A 89 -16.49 -12.14 27.92
C PHE A 89 -17.24 -12.76 29.09
N GLU A 90 -18.40 -13.35 28.81
CA GLU A 90 -19.16 -14.16 29.75
C GLU A 90 -18.99 -15.64 29.39
N VAL A 91 -18.35 -16.40 30.28
CA VAL A 91 -18.09 -17.83 30.08
C VAL A 91 -19.17 -18.64 30.81
N ALA A 92 -19.96 -19.40 30.06
CA ALA A 92 -20.99 -20.28 30.61
C ALA A 92 -20.39 -21.57 31.19
N SER A 93 -21.18 -22.30 31.98
CA SER A 93 -20.78 -23.61 32.48
C SER A 93 -20.53 -24.61 31.34
N ALA A 94 -19.55 -25.48 31.53
CA ALA A 94 -19.16 -26.45 30.51
C ALA A 94 -20.16 -27.61 30.36
N ASP A 95 -20.56 -27.89 29.12
CA ASP A 95 -21.36 -29.06 28.75
C ASP A 95 -20.45 -30.19 28.27
N LYS A 96 -20.52 -31.35 28.94
CA LYS A 96 -19.72 -32.51 28.57
C LYS A 96 -20.26 -33.15 27.28
N LYS A 97 -19.42 -33.30 26.26
CA LYS A 97 -19.73 -33.97 25.00
C LYS A 97 -19.47 -35.48 25.07
N ASP A 98 -20.12 -36.23 24.18
CA ASP A 98 -20.00 -37.70 24.09
C ASP A 98 -18.58 -38.19 23.79
N ASN A 99 -17.80 -37.36 23.08
CA ASN A 99 -16.39 -37.62 22.76
C ASN A 99 -15.42 -37.34 23.92
N GLY A 100 -15.94 -36.94 25.10
CA GLY A 100 -15.15 -36.65 26.30
C GLY A 100 -14.54 -35.25 26.35
N SER A 101 -14.77 -34.39 25.34
CA SER A 101 -14.48 -32.96 25.42
C SER A 101 -15.63 -32.20 26.08
N TYR A 102 -15.42 -30.89 26.26
CA TYR A 102 -16.38 -29.99 26.89
C TYR A 102 -16.69 -28.86 25.90
N ALA A 103 -17.96 -28.58 25.68
CA ALA A 103 -18.43 -27.36 25.03
C ALA A 103 -18.57 -26.26 26.09
N VAL A 104 -18.03 -25.08 25.81
CA VAL A 104 -18.18 -23.91 26.68
C VAL A 104 -18.70 -22.77 25.82
N GLN A 105 -19.90 -22.26 26.13
CA GLN A 105 -20.45 -21.09 25.42
C GLN A 105 -19.81 -19.82 25.98
N VAL A 106 -19.31 -18.96 25.10
CA VAL A 106 -18.74 -17.66 25.45
C VAL A 106 -19.55 -16.58 24.77
N SER A 107 -20.24 -15.76 25.56
CA SER A 107 -21.00 -14.60 25.08
C SER A 107 -20.17 -13.33 25.20
N PHE A 108 -20.22 -12.47 24.19
CA PHE A 108 -19.49 -11.20 24.15
C PHE A 108 -20.08 -10.27 23.10
N THR A 109 -19.74 -8.98 23.17
CA THR A 109 -20.05 -8.01 22.12
C THR A 109 -18.77 -7.68 21.35
N PRO A 110 -18.62 -8.09 20.08
CA PRO A 110 -17.39 -7.88 19.32
C PRO A 110 -17.06 -6.41 19.16
N LEU A 111 -15.77 -6.07 19.20
CA LEU A 111 -15.29 -4.72 18.93
C LEU A 111 -15.22 -4.50 17.41
N ASP A 112 -15.89 -3.45 16.95
CA ASP A 112 -15.75 -2.92 15.59
C ASP A 112 -14.55 -1.96 15.56
N ILE A 113 -13.38 -2.45 15.18
CA ILE A 113 -12.14 -1.65 15.15
C ILE A 113 -12.26 -0.53 14.11
N GLY A 114 -12.81 -0.81 12.94
CA GLY A 114 -13.03 0.17 11.88
C GLY A 114 -13.89 1.33 12.36
N GLY A 115 -15.06 1.03 12.91
CA GLY A 115 -15.97 2.03 13.47
C GLY A 115 -15.40 2.78 14.68
N THR A 116 -14.65 2.10 15.55
CA THR A 116 -13.99 2.68 16.74
C THR A 116 -12.89 3.67 16.34
N THR A 117 -12.05 3.29 15.38
CA THR A 117 -10.84 4.06 15.02
C THR A 117 -11.08 5.09 13.92
N LYS A 118 -12.21 5.00 13.19
CA LYS A 118 -12.53 5.86 12.03
C LYS A 118 -12.16 7.33 12.22
N LYS A 119 -12.64 7.98 13.29
CA LYS A 119 -12.39 9.41 13.51
C LYS A 119 -10.90 9.73 13.69
N VAL A 120 -10.18 8.86 14.38
CA VAL A 120 -8.73 9.03 14.62
C VAL A 120 -7.96 8.76 13.34
N ASN A 121 -8.33 7.72 12.60
CA ASN A 121 -7.73 7.38 11.31
C ASN A 121 -7.91 8.51 10.29
N ASP A 122 -9.14 9.02 10.15
CA ASP A 122 -9.46 10.14 9.25
C ASP A 122 -8.62 11.39 9.61
N ALA A 123 -8.60 11.78 10.89
CA ALA A 123 -7.85 12.94 11.35
C ALA A 123 -6.32 12.76 11.20
N TYR A 124 -5.82 11.54 11.35
CA TYR A 124 -4.41 11.24 11.14
C TYR A 124 -4.03 11.33 9.66
N ALA A 125 -4.84 10.71 8.79
CA ALA A 125 -4.67 10.77 7.35
C ALA A 125 -4.65 12.21 6.82
N GLU A 126 -5.52 13.07 7.33
CA GLU A 126 -5.55 14.51 6.97
C GLU A 126 -4.27 15.25 7.40
N ALA A 127 -3.65 14.86 8.51
CA ALA A 127 -2.50 15.54 9.11
C ALA A 127 -1.15 14.88 8.82
N MET A 128 -1.13 13.78 8.06
CA MET A 128 0.05 12.98 7.78
C MET A 128 1.12 13.78 7.04
N GLN A 129 2.40 13.60 7.39
CA GLN A 129 3.53 14.33 6.80
C GLN A 129 4.70 13.46 6.35
N GLY A 130 4.74 12.19 6.76
CA GLY A 130 5.74 11.23 6.32
C GLY A 130 5.23 10.29 5.23
N THR A 131 6.18 9.57 4.64
CA THR A 131 5.94 8.58 3.59
C THR A 131 6.44 7.20 3.98
N ASP A 132 6.90 7.02 5.22
CA ASP A 132 7.35 5.73 5.73
C ASP A 132 6.14 4.97 6.32
N LEU A 133 5.77 3.86 5.67
CA LEU A 133 4.62 3.06 6.05
C LEU A 133 4.72 2.52 7.49
N THR A 134 5.93 2.15 7.93
CA THR A 134 6.17 1.60 9.25
C THR A 134 6.03 2.67 10.33
N GLU A 135 6.67 3.82 10.14
CA GLU A 135 6.61 4.94 11.09
C GLU A 135 5.18 5.49 11.22
N GLU A 136 4.51 5.74 10.09
CA GLU A 136 3.17 6.32 10.07
C GLU A 136 2.11 5.37 10.65
N THR A 137 2.18 4.08 10.30
CA THR A 137 1.24 3.09 10.85
C THR A 137 1.47 2.89 12.34
N SER A 138 2.73 2.80 12.79
CA SER A 138 3.04 2.66 14.23
C SER A 138 2.50 3.84 15.04
N ALA A 139 2.66 5.07 14.53
CA ALA A 139 2.14 6.27 15.17
C ALA A 139 0.59 6.29 15.19
N LEU A 140 -0.06 5.82 14.14
CA LEU A 140 -1.51 5.68 14.12
C LEU A 140 -2.01 4.62 15.11
N LEU A 141 -1.35 3.46 15.23
CA LEU A 141 -1.73 2.39 16.15
C LEU A 141 -1.76 2.85 17.61
N VAL A 142 -0.84 3.74 18.02
CA VAL A 142 -0.84 4.35 19.35
C VAL A 142 -2.14 5.12 19.59
N LYS A 143 -2.55 5.96 18.65
CA LYS A 143 -3.79 6.76 18.74
C LYS A 143 -5.04 5.88 18.63
N ALA A 144 -4.99 4.84 17.79
CA ALA A 144 -6.07 3.87 17.66
C ALA A 144 -6.30 3.12 18.98
N ALA A 145 -5.22 2.73 19.67
CA ALA A 145 -5.32 2.10 21.00
C ALA A 145 -5.95 3.04 22.06
N GLU A 146 -5.72 4.35 21.97
CA GLU A 146 -6.41 5.33 22.81
C GLU A 146 -7.91 5.38 22.48
N ALA A 147 -8.29 5.36 21.19
CA ALA A 147 -9.69 5.34 20.77
C ALA A 147 -10.46 4.10 21.25
N VAL A 148 -9.80 2.93 21.24
CA VAL A 148 -10.32 1.68 21.81
C VAL A 148 -10.68 1.84 23.28
N LYS A 149 -9.88 2.57 24.04
CA LYS A 149 -10.13 2.81 25.46
C LYS A 149 -11.22 3.85 25.70
N ASP A 150 -11.19 4.94 24.93
CA ASP A 150 -11.98 6.13 25.24
C ASP A 150 -13.39 6.10 24.61
N SER A 151 -13.54 5.48 23.44
CA SER A 151 -14.80 5.45 22.70
C SER A 151 -14.97 4.17 21.87
N PRO A 152 -14.93 2.98 22.49
CA PRO A 152 -15.12 1.73 21.76
C PRO A 152 -16.52 1.67 21.14
N LYS A 153 -16.59 1.14 19.92
CA LYS A 153 -17.83 0.76 19.26
C LYS A 153 -17.89 -0.75 19.17
N TYR A 154 -19.00 -1.29 19.65
CA TYR A 154 -19.24 -2.71 19.63
C TYR A 154 -20.40 -3.03 18.69
N SER A 155 -20.36 -4.22 18.09
CA SER A 155 -21.43 -4.73 17.23
C SER A 155 -22.55 -5.36 18.07
N ALA A 156 -23.33 -6.27 17.50
CA ALA A 156 -24.36 -6.99 18.26
C ALA A 156 -23.71 -8.09 19.13
N GLU A 157 -24.28 -8.34 20.31
CA GLU A 157 -23.87 -9.47 21.14
C GLU A 157 -23.97 -10.78 20.36
N THR A 158 -22.96 -11.63 20.55
CA THR A 158 -22.87 -12.95 19.94
C THR A 158 -22.41 -13.97 20.97
N THR A 159 -22.58 -15.25 20.63
CA THR A 159 -22.10 -16.37 21.44
C THR A 159 -21.32 -17.32 20.56
N THR A 160 -20.14 -17.73 21.03
CA THR A 160 -19.29 -18.71 20.37
C THR A 160 -19.08 -19.91 21.28
N GLU A 161 -19.34 -21.12 20.77
CA GLU A 161 -18.97 -22.36 21.46
C GLU A 161 -17.48 -22.62 21.30
N ILE A 162 -16.77 -22.82 22.41
CA ILE A 162 -15.35 -23.18 22.45
C ILE A 162 -15.20 -24.61 22.96
N GLU A 163 -14.44 -25.43 22.24
CA GLU A 163 -14.15 -26.80 22.66
C GLU A 163 -12.91 -26.87 23.57
N VAL A 164 -13.10 -27.40 24.78
CA VAL A 164 -12.04 -27.65 25.75
C VAL A 164 -11.84 -29.15 25.94
N LYS A 165 -10.61 -29.64 25.77
CA LYS A 165 -10.27 -31.07 25.90
C LYS A 165 -9.53 -31.35 27.19
N LYS A 166 -9.91 -32.43 27.88
CA LYS A 166 -9.13 -32.92 29.02
C LYS A 166 -7.91 -33.69 28.52
N LYS A 167 -6.71 -33.22 28.84
CA LYS A 167 -5.43 -33.87 28.55
C LYS A 167 -4.76 -34.30 29.86
N GLY A 168 -4.96 -35.57 30.22
CA GLY A 168 -4.48 -36.12 31.49
C GLY A 168 -5.15 -35.47 32.69
N GLY A 169 -4.36 -34.85 33.56
CA GLY A 169 -4.84 -34.14 34.75
C GLY A 169 -5.26 -32.68 34.50
N SER A 170 -5.10 -32.16 33.29
CA SER A 170 -5.36 -30.75 32.94
C SER A 170 -6.33 -30.61 31.76
N TYR A 171 -6.69 -29.37 31.45
CA TYR A 171 -7.45 -28.96 30.27
C TYR A 171 -6.53 -28.37 29.21
N ALA A 172 -6.99 -28.34 27.96
CA ALA A 172 -6.31 -27.75 26.82
C ALA A 172 -7.32 -27.27 25.77
N ILE A 173 -6.99 -26.15 25.13
CA ILE A 173 -7.70 -25.58 23.98
C ILE A 173 -6.76 -25.70 22.77
N SER A 174 -7.31 -26.02 21.59
CA SER A 174 -6.54 -26.04 20.35
C SER A 174 -6.36 -24.64 19.79
N ASP A 175 -5.32 -24.43 18.98
CA ASP A 175 -5.08 -23.13 18.33
C ASP A 175 -6.27 -22.71 17.44
N GLU A 176 -6.91 -23.65 16.73
CA GLU A 176 -8.14 -23.42 15.96
C GLU A 176 -9.30 -22.83 16.80
N GLU A 177 -9.40 -23.21 18.08
CA GLU A 177 -10.46 -22.71 18.97
C GLU A 177 -10.11 -21.33 19.53
N TYR A 178 -8.82 -21.03 19.71
CA TYR A 178 -8.37 -19.66 20.01
C TYR A 178 -8.61 -18.73 18.83
N GLU A 179 -8.24 -19.15 17.63
CA GLU A 179 -8.46 -18.40 16.39
C GLU A 179 -9.94 -18.07 16.22
N LYS A 180 -10.81 -19.07 16.37
CA LYS A 180 -12.26 -18.89 16.32
C LYS A 180 -12.75 -17.80 17.28
N LEU A 181 -12.28 -17.80 18.54
CA LEU A 181 -12.66 -16.78 19.52
C LEU A 181 -12.15 -15.40 19.13
N VAL A 182 -10.88 -15.30 18.74
CA VAL A 182 -10.22 -14.03 18.41
C VAL A 182 -10.85 -13.39 17.17
N SER A 183 -11.01 -14.15 16.08
CA SER A 183 -11.61 -13.66 14.84
C SER A 183 -13.08 -13.27 15.03
N ALA A 184 -13.82 -13.96 15.90
CA ALA A 184 -15.20 -13.57 16.22
C ALA A 184 -15.29 -12.29 17.08
N SER A 185 -14.24 -11.96 17.84
CA SER A 185 -14.24 -10.85 18.82
C SER A 185 -13.84 -9.50 18.23
N LEU A 186 -13.12 -9.49 17.11
CA LEU A 186 -12.56 -8.28 16.51
C LEU A 186 -12.97 -8.20 15.03
N ALA A 187 -13.68 -7.14 14.66
CA ALA A 187 -14.04 -6.85 13.27
C ALA A 187 -13.19 -5.69 12.73
N ASP A 188 -12.98 -5.66 11.40
CA ASP A 188 -12.26 -4.60 10.66
C ASP A 188 -10.87 -4.30 11.24
N CYS A 189 -10.12 -5.34 11.57
CA CYS A 189 -8.87 -5.22 12.30
C CYS A 189 -7.73 -4.56 11.51
N MET A 190 -7.82 -4.53 10.18
CA MET A 190 -6.86 -3.88 9.28
C MET A 190 -7.10 -2.38 9.08
N ALA A 191 -8.19 -1.81 9.62
CA ALA A 191 -8.58 -0.43 9.34
C ALA A 191 -7.49 0.64 9.58
N PRO A 192 -6.67 0.59 10.66
CA PRO A 192 -5.52 1.48 10.81
C PRO A 192 -4.46 1.30 9.70
N TYR A 193 -4.08 0.06 9.39
CA TYR A 193 -3.11 -0.21 8.31
C TYR A 193 -3.65 0.27 6.96
N ASP A 194 -4.89 -0.07 6.62
CA ASP A 194 -5.53 0.29 5.35
C ASP A 194 -5.60 1.80 5.14
N THR A 195 -5.77 2.55 6.23
CA THR A 195 -5.78 4.01 6.18
C THR A 195 -4.47 4.57 5.65
N ILE A 196 -3.33 4.10 6.19
CA ILE A 196 -2.00 4.58 5.81
C ILE A 196 -1.56 3.96 4.49
N CYS A 197 -1.71 2.64 4.36
CA CYS A 197 -1.30 1.89 3.18
C CYS A 197 -2.00 2.43 1.93
N GLY A 198 -3.32 2.67 1.96
CA GLY A 198 -4.04 3.20 0.81
C GLY A 198 -3.56 4.59 0.36
N ILE A 199 -3.11 5.46 1.28
CA ILE A 199 -2.56 6.77 0.93
C ILE A 199 -1.18 6.63 0.28
N LEU A 200 -0.31 5.81 0.86
CA LEU A 200 1.04 5.62 0.36
C LEU A 200 1.09 4.80 -0.93
N ASP A 201 0.15 3.87 -1.12
CA ASP A 201 0.02 3.09 -2.34
C ASP A 201 -0.50 3.96 -3.50
N ALA A 202 -1.46 4.86 -3.25
CA ALA A 202 -1.88 5.89 -4.21
C ALA A 202 -0.72 6.82 -4.62
N ARG A 203 0.13 7.17 -3.66
CA ARG A 203 1.35 7.95 -3.92
C ARG A 203 2.32 7.19 -4.80
N ASP A 204 2.58 5.93 -4.48
CA ASP A 204 3.49 5.05 -5.23
C ASP A 204 3.00 4.86 -6.66
N LEU A 205 1.69 4.67 -6.87
CA LEU A 205 1.09 4.58 -8.20
C LEU A 205 1.34 5.86 -9.04
N LEU A 206 1.05 7.05 -8.48
CA LEU A 206 1.27 8.30 -9.24
C LEU A 206 2.75 8.50 -9.57
N GLN A 207 3.65 8.19 -8.63
CA GLN A 207 5.09 8.23 -8.88
C GLN A 207 5.48 7.25 -10.00
N ALA A 208 5.00 6.01 -9.94
CA ALA A 208 5.26 4.98 -10.93
C ALA A 208 4.73 5.35 -12.32
N PHE A 209 3.54 5.96 -12.39
CA PHE A 209 2.98 6.48 -13.63
C PHE A 209 3.87 7.56 -14.24
N LEU A 210 4.31 8.55 -13.46
CA LEU A 210 5.19 9.62 -13.95
C LEU A 210 6.55 9.07 -14.39
N ASP A 211 7.15 8.16 -13.62
CA ASP A 211 8.42 7.53 -13.97
C ASP A 211 8.31 6.67 -15.24
N ALA A 212 7.20 5.98 -15.44
CA ALA A 212 6.92 5.27 -16.68
C ALA A 212 6.73 6.26 -17.85
N SER A 213 5.93 7.32 -17.69
CA SER A 213 5.64 8.31 -18.76
C SER A 213 6.84 9.14 -19.18
N PHE A 214 7.72 9.55 -18.26
CA PHE A 214 8.81 10.47 -18.55
C PHE A 214 10.18 9.79 -18.62
N LYS A 215 10.41 8.74 -17.84
CA LYS A 215 11.75 8.14 -17.71
C LYS A 215 11.85 6.77 -18.38
N GLY A 216 10.73 6.19 -18.83
CA GLY A 216 10.66 4.82 -19.32
C GLY A 216 11.04 3.81 -18.22
N GLU A 217 10.69 4.11 -16.96
CA GLU A 217 11.00 3.28 -15.80
C GLU A 217 9.75 2.48 -15.37
N PHE A 218 9.60 1.25 -15.88
CA PHE A 218 8.34 0.51 -15.77
C PHE A 218 8.20 -0.38 -14.54
N THR A 219 9.28 -0.61 -13.77
CA THR A 219 9.30 -1.65 -12.73
C THR A 219 8.18 -1.52 -11.70
N GLN A 220 7.91 -0.32 -11.18
CA GLN A 220 6.81 -0.11 -10.23
C GLN A 220 5.47 -0.03 -10.93
N TYR A 221 5.43 0.58 -12.12
CA TYR A 221 4.19 0.73 -12.89
C TYR A 221 3.57 -0.63 -13.26
N MET A 222 4.40 -1.61 -13.64
CA MET A 222 3.95 -2.98 -13.91
C MET A 222 3.33 -3.65 -12.68
N LYS A 223 3.80 -3.36 -11.46
CA LYS A 223 3.20 -3.93 -10.26
C LYS A 223 1.80 -3.41 -9.99
N HIS A 224 1.54 -2.14 -10.30
CA HIS A 224 0.23 -1.51 -10.10
C HIS A 224 -0.78 -1.83 -11.20
N THR A 225 -0.30 -2.17 -12.39
CA THR A 225 -1.14 -2.33 -13.60
C THR A 225 -1.29 -3.77 -14.05
N ASP A 226 -0.52 -4.68 -13.45
CA ASP A 226 -0.34 -6.07 -13.91
C ASP A 226 0.15 -6.20 -15.37
N GLN A 227 0.64 -5.11 -15.98
CA GLN A 227 1.16 -5.12 -17.35
C GLN A 227 2.49 -5.85 -17.44
N THR A 228 2.74 -6.48 -18.59
CA THR A 228 4.09 -6.95 -18.92
C THR A 228 5.01 -5.78 -19.31
N GLU A 229 6.32 -6.03 -19.31
CA GLU A 229 7.30 -5.03 -19.73
C GLU A 229 7.07 -4.60 -21.19
N GLU A 230 6.68 -5.55 -22.07
CA GLU A 230 6.34 -5.24 -23.45
C GLU A 230 5.08 -4.39 -23.58
N GLU A 231 4.06 -4.62 -22.74
CA GLU A 231 2.82 -3.81 -22.73
C GLU A 231 3.09 -2.39 -22.22
N ALA A 232 3.86 -2.26 -21.13
CA ALA A 232 4.27 -0.95 -20.59
C ALA A 232 5.15 -0.18 -21.59
N GLN A 233 6.08 -0.86 -22.27
CA GLN A 233 6.89 -0.29 -23.34
C GLN A 233 6.03 0.17 -24.53
N ALA A 234 5.06 -0.65 -24.96
CA ALA A 234 4.17 -0.30 -26.06
C ALA A 234 3.27 0.89 -25.71
N TRP A 235 2.82 0.99 -24.46
CA TRP A 235 2.10 2.16 -23.94
C TRP A 235 2.97 3.42 -23.94
N TYR A 236 4.23 3.31 -23.48
CA TYR A 236 5.18 4.42 -23.46
C TYR A 236 5.48 4.98 -24.85
N GLU A 237 5.53 4.11 -25.87
CA GLU A 237 5.81 4.48 -27.27
C GLU A 237 4.55 4.71 -28.12
N ALA A 238 3.36 4.68 -27.52
CA ALA A 238 2.09 4.79 -28.22
C ALA A 238 1.94 6.12 -28.98
N ASP A 239 1.10 6.11 -30.02
CA ASP A 239 0.68 7.28 -30.80
C ASP A 239 1.83 8.16 -31.34
N GLY A 240 3.00 7.55 -31.56
CA GLY A 240 4.18 8.27 -32.07
C GLY A 240 4.75 9.26 -31.06
N ALA A 241 4.64 8.98 -29.75
CA ALA A 241 5.09 9.85 -28.66
C ALA A 241 6.53 10.38 -28.82
N PHE A 242 7.40 9.62 -29.50
CA PHE A 242 8.79 10.00 -29.79
C PHE A 242 9.13 10.03 -31.29
N ASP A 243 8.11 10.07 -32.15
CA ASP A 243 8.33 10.15 -33.59
C ASP A 243 8.99 11.50 -33.92
N PRO A 244 10.16 11.50 -34.58
CA PRO A 244 10.77 12.73 -35.03
C PRO A 244 9.93 13.35 -36.16
N PRO A 245 10.18 14.62 -36.52
CA PRO A 245 9.53 15.24 -37.66
C PRO A 245 9.56 14.35 -38.90
N SER A 246 8.42 14.19 -39.56
CA SER A 246 8.26 13.21 -40.66
C SER A 246 9.23 13.43 -41.82
N ASP A 247 9.60 14.69 -42.05
CA ASP A 247 10.51 15.21 -43.07
C ASP A 247 12.00 15.19 -42.67
N LEU A 248 12.32 14.82 -41.43
CA LEU A 248 13.70 14.66 -40.95
C LEU A 248 14.44 13.60 -41.80
N SER A 249 15.65 13.94 -42.27
CA SER A 249 16.52 13.03 -43.03
C SER A 249 16.72 11.70 -42.27
N PRO A 250 16.62 10.51 -42.94
CA PRO A 250 16.62 9.21 -42.27
C PRO A 250 17.79 8.96 -41.31
N GLN A 251 18.99 9.44 -41.63
CA GLN A 251 20.17 9.24 -40.79
C GLN A 251 20.12 9.94 -39.43
N TYR A 252 19.16 10.85 -39.20
CA TYR A 252 19.01 11.56 -37.93
C TYR A 252 17.82 11.11 -37.08
N LYS A 253 16.90 10.31 -37.64
CA LYS A 253 15.65 9.93 -36.94
C LYS A 253 15.91 9.25 -35.61
N GLU A 254 16.75 8.22 -35.59
CA GLU A 254 17.11 7.49 -34.36
C GLU A 254 17.78 8.41 -33.33
N ARG A 255 18.78 9.19 -33.76
CA ARG A 255 19.47 10.16 -32.89
C ARG A 255 18.52 11.17 -32.25
N CYS A 256 17.56 11.66 -33.04
CA CYS A 256 16.57 12.62 -32.57
C CYS A 256 15.64 11.98 -31.53
N THR A 257 15.12 10.78 -31.80
CA THR A 257 14.30 10.02 -30.85
C THR A 257 15.05 9.76 -29.54
N GLU A 258 16.32 9.36 -29.61
CA GLU A 258 17.16 9.12 -28.43
C GLU A 258 17.43 10.41 -27.64
N ALA A 259 17.66 11.53 -28.33
CA ALA A 259 17.82 12.83 -27.67
C ALA A 259 16.54 13.26 -26.93
N TYR A 260 15.36 13.05 -27.54
CA TYR A 260 14.06 13.30 -26.89
C TYR A 260 13.89 12.46 -25.62
N LYS A 261 14.08 11.13 -25.72
CA LYS A 261 14.00 10.21 -24.57
C LYS A 261 15.00 10.61 -23.47
N ALA A 262 16.22 11.01 -23.84
CA ALA A 262 17.24 11.46 -22.90
C ALA A 262 16.85 12.77 -22.18
N ILE A 263 16.15 13.70 -22.84
CA ILE A 263 15.63 14.91 -22.18
C ILE A 263 14.54 14.54 -21.17
N LEU A 264 13.57 13.71 -21.57
CA LEU A 264 12.45 13.33 -20.69
C LEU A 264 12.92 12.58 -19.43
N LYS A 265 13.93 11.71 -19.58
CA LYS A 265 14.54 10.99 -18.44
C LYS A 265 15.14 11.91 -17.38
N GLN A 266 15.43 13.15 -17.74
CA GLN A 266 16.01 14.16 -16.84
C GLN A 266 14.94 15.05 -16.18
N CYS A 267 13.65 14.80 -16.42
CA CYS A 267 12.56 15.48 -15.73
C CYS A 267 12.63 15.29 -14.21
N LYS A 268 12.32 16.37 -13.47
CA LYS A 268 12.43 16.45 -12.02
C LYS A 268 11.08 16.76 -11.40
N TYR A 269 10.59 15.82 -10.60
CA TYR A 269 9.35 15.95 -9.85
C TYR A 269 9.44 15.13 -8.57
N SER A 270 8.63 15.53 -7.57
CA SER A 270 8.38 14.77 -6.36
C SER A 270 6.89 14.75 -6.06
N VAL A 271 6.34 13.55 -5.85
CA VAL A 271 4.95 13.37 -5.45
C VAL A 271 4.83 13.53 -3.93
N GLY A 272 3.98 14.46 -3.50
CA GLY A 272 3.62 14.70 -2.10
C GLY A 272 2.71 13.62 -1.53
N ILE A 273 2.13 13.88 -0.36
CA ILE A 273 1.22 12.96 0.31
C ILE A 273 -0.20 13.16 -0.24
N PRO A 274 -0.87 12.09 -0.70
CA PRO A 274 -2.25 12.18 -1.14
C PRO A 274 -3.21 12.50 0.02
N HIS A 275 -4.09 13.48 -0.20
CA HIS A 275 -5.17 13.83 0.71
C HIS A 275 -6.51 13.42 0.11
N LYS A 276 -7.29 12.62 0.83
CA LYS A 276 -8.61 12.16 0.36
C LYS A 276 -9.56 13.35 0.19
N VAL A 277 -10.26 13.40 -0.95
CA VAL A 277 -11.24 14.45 -1.25
C VAL A 277 -12.67 13.94 -1.00
N ASP A 278 -13.02 12.81 -1.62
CA ASP A 278 -14.27 12.08 -1.44
C ASP A 278 -14.12 10.59 -1.78
N ASN A 279 -15.07 9.74 -1.36
CA ASN A 279 -15.08 8.29 -1.57
C ASN A 279 -13.70 7.59 -1.34
N LEU A 280 -13.56 6.31 -1.73
CA LEU A 280 -12.37 5.50 -1.40
C LEU A 280 -11.16 5.73 -2.31
N PHE A 281 -11.34 6.35 -3.48
CA PHE A 281 -10.34 6.32 -4.57
C PHE A 281 -9.98 7.70 -5.16
N HIS A 282 -10.43 8.81 -4.55
CA HIS A 282 -10.14 10.16 -5.03
C HIS A 282 -9.28 10.95 -4.06
N TYR A 283 -8.18 11.49 -4.58
CA TYR A 283 -7.17 12.19 -3.83
C TYR A 283 -6.82 13.53 -4.48
N THR A 284 -6.38 14.48 -3.68
CA THR A 284 -5.56 15.60 -4.12
C THR A 284 -4.12 15.31 -3.77
N VAL A 285 -3.21 15.58 -4.69
CA VAL A 285 -1.78 15.34 -4.48
C VAL A 285 -1.00 16.56 -4.95
N ASP A 286 -0.20 17.12 -4.06
CA ASP A 286 0.75 18.16 -4.44
C ASP A 286 1.96 17.52 -5.12
N VAL A 287 2.25 17.95 -6.35
CA VAL A 287 3.42 17.54 -7.11
C VAL A 287 4.33 18.75 -7.27
N THR A 288 5.52 18.67 -6.68
CA THR A 288 6.57 19.68 -6.86
C THR A 288 7.39 19.32 -8.08
N VAL A 289 7.57 20.29 -8.97
CA VAL A 289 8.18 20.13 -10.29
C VAL A 289 9.26 21.18 -10.46
N THR A 290 10.41 20.78 -10.98
CA THR A 290 11.39 21.69 -11.59
C THR A 290 11.29 21.52 -13.11
N PRO A 291 10.57 22.40 -13.83
CA PRO A 291 10.26 22.22 -15.26
C PRO A 291 11.51 22.00 -16.10
N ASN A 292 11.51 20.97 -16.94
CA ASN A 292 12.57 20.74 -17.91
C ASN A 292 12.25 21.47 -19.22
N ASN A 293 12.77 22.70 -19.35
CA ASN A 293 12.53 23.59 -20.48
C ASN A 293 13.31 23.22 -21.75
N SER A 294 14.08 22.13 -21.70
CA SER A 294 14.99 21.70 -22.76
C SER A 294 14.32 21.49 -24.11
N ILE A 295 13.14 20.84 -24.16
CA ILE A 295 12.41 20.65 -25.42
C ILE A 295 11.99 22.01 -26.00
N LYS A 296 11.36 22.85 -25.18
CA LYS A 296 10.95 24.20 -25.59
C LYS A 296 12.13 25.01 -26.12
N GLN A 297 13.25 25.06 -25.39
CA GLN A 297 14.41 25.85 -25.79
C GLN A 297 15.11 25.29 -27.02
N ALA A 298 15.18 23.96 -27.17
CA ALA A 298 15.70 23.33 -28.38
C ALA A 298 14.88 23.74 -29.61
N SER A 299 13.55 23.71 -29.50
CA SER A 299 12.67 24.16 -30.57
C SER A 299 12.78 25.66 -30.86
N ASP A 300 12.78 26.51 -29.82
CA ASP A 300 12.93 27.97 -29.99
C ASP A 300 14.26 28.32 -30.69
N GLU A 301 15.36 27.65 -30.31
CA GLU A 301 16.69 27.82 -30.93
C GLU A 301 16.70 27.37 -32.39
N PHE A 302 16.08 26.23 -32.70
CA PHE A 302 15.97 25.73 -34.06
C PHE A 302 15.15 26.67 -34.96
N TYR A 303 13.98 27.13 -34.49
CA TYR A 303 13.10 28.00 -35.26
C TYR A 303 13.63 29.44 -35.43
N ALA A 304 14.63 29.84 -34.64
CA ALA A 304 15.34 31.12 -34.83
C ALA A 304 16.35 31.08 -35.98
N CYS A 305 16.69 29.89 -36.51
CA CYS A 305 17.66 29.71 -37.58
C CYS A 305 17.02 29.76 -38.98
N THR A 306 17.83 30.00 -40.01
CA THR A 306 17.42 29.88 -41.42
C THR A 306 18.32 28.87 -42.11
N PHE A 307 17.71 27.87 -42.76
CA PHE A 307 18.41 26.77 -43.41
C PHE A 307 18.21 26.81 -44.93
N TYR A 308 19.23 26.40 -45.68
CA TYR A 308 19.20 26.41 -47.15
C TYR A 308 19.06 25.00 -47.75
N SER A 309 18.99 23.96 -46.92
CA SER A 309 18.69 22.59 -47.32
C SER A 309 18.03 21.79 -46.20
N MET A 310 17.30 20.73 -46.57
CA MET A 310 16.70 19.80 -45.59
C MET A 310 17.77 19.05 -44.78
N GLU A 311 18.93 18.79 -45.38
CA GLU A 311 20.03 18.11 -44.71
C GLU A 311 20.62 18.98 -43.60
N GLU A 312 20.86 20.26 -43.89
CA GLU A 312 21.34 21.25 -42.91
C GLU A 312 20.32 21.43 -41.77
N ALA A 313 19.03 21.54 -42.10
CA ALA A 313 17.96 21.62 -41.10
C ALA A 313 17.88 20.35 -40.24
N SER A 314 17.98 19.15 -40.84
CA SER A 314 17.88 17.89 -40.10
C SER A 314 19.04 17.67 -39.14
N ALA A 315 20.26 18.04 -39.56
CA ALA A 315 21.44 18.03 -38.71
C ALA A 315 21.26 19.00 -37.53
N ALA A 316 20.92 20.26 -37.82
CA ALA A 316 20.76 21.29 -36.80
C ALA A 316 19.65 20.97 -35.79
N TYR A 317 18.50 20.44 -36.24
CA TYR A 317 17.43 20.01 -35.35
C TYR A 317 17.95 18.98 -34.35
N THR A 318 18.53 17.89 -34.86
CA THR A 318 19.00 16.77 -34.05
C THR A 318 20.12 17.17 -33.10
N GLU A 319 21.13 17.91 -33.59
CA GLU A 319 22.25 18.38 -32.77
C GLU A 319 21.80 19.36 -31.68
N THR A 320 20.75 20.16 -31.93
CA THR A 320 20.17 21.03 -30.91
C THR A 320 19.51 20.21 -29.80
N PHE A 321 18.71 19.20 -30.14
CA PHE A 321 18.13 18.31 -29.13
C PHE A 321 19.20 17.53 -28.35
N GLU A 322 20.25 17.05 -29.02
CA GLU A 322 21.39 16.39 -28.35
C GLU A 322 22.13 17.33 -27.39
N LYS A 323 22.31 18.60 -27.77
CA LYS A 323 22.89 19.64 -26.91
C LYS A 323 22.09 19.81 -25.62
N TYR A 324 20.76 19.92 -25.70
CA TYR A 324 19.90 20.06 -24.52
C TYR A 324 19.72 18.75 -23.75
N ALA A 325 19.83 17.60 -24.41
CA ALA A 325 19.93 16.30 -23.73
C ALA A 325 21.21 16.20 -22.88
N ALA A 326 22.34 16.71 -23.37
CA ALA A 326 23.61 16.70 -22.64
C ALA A 326 23.69 17.77 -21.54
N ALA A 327 22.97 18.89 -21.70
CA ALA A 327 22.95 20.00 -20.75
C ALA A 327 21.52 20.55 -20.60
N PRO A 328 20.67 19.90 -19.79
CA PRO A 328 19.28 20.32 -19.62
C PRO A 328 19.16 21.71 -19.01
N VAL A 329 18.13 22.43 -19.43
CA VAL A 329 17.79 23.74 -18.87
C VAL A 329 16.50 23.65 -18.07
N TYR A 330 16.59 24.04 -16.81
CA TYR A 330 15.49 23.96 -15.86
C TYR A 330 14.85 25.32 -15.60
N GLY A 331 13.53 25.31 -15.37
CA GLY A 331 12.77 26.45 -14.88
C GLY A 331 12.86 26.62 -13.37
N GLU A 332 12.13 27.60 -12.85
CA GLU A 332 11.93 27.75 -11.41
C GLU A 332 11.03 26.63 -10.89
N GLU A 333 11.35 26.13 -9.69
CA GLU A 333 10.54 25.12 -9.00
C GLU A 333 9.14 25.66 -8.72
N THR A 334 8.13 24.82 -8.95
CA THR A 334 6.72 25.13 -8.70
C THR A 334 6.00 23.91 -8.16
N THR A 335 4.90 24.11 -7.45
CA THR A 335 4.04 23.04 -6.93
C THR A 335 2.66 23.16 -7.54
N MET A 336 2.11 22.02 -7.96
CA MET A 336 0.76 21.90 -8.49
C MET A 336 -0.03 20.88 -7.70
N THR A 337 -1.25 21.22 -7.32
CA THR A 337 -2.21 20.25 -6.78
C THR A 337 -2.92 19.55 -7.94
N VAL A 338 -2.94 18.22 -7.90
CA VAL A 338 -3.51 17.36 -8.94
C VAL A 338 -4.64 16.55 -8.34
N GLU A 339 -5.80 16.52 -9.00
CA GLU A 339 -6.86 15.56 -8.67
C GLU A 339 -6.57 14.18 -9.28
N LEU A 340 -6.38 13.20 -8.39
CA LEU A 340 -6.07 11.83 -8.70
C LEU A 340 -7.29 10.94 -8.43
N SER A 341 -7.85 10.36 -9.49
CA SER A 341 -8.74 9.20 -9.39
C SER A 341 -7.95 7.95 -9.79
N LEU A 342 -7.78 7.00 -8.87
CA LEU A 342 -7.01 5.78 -9.11
C LEU A 342 -7.60 4.96 -10.27
N SER A 343 -8.93 4.88 -10.36
CA SER A 343 -9.61 4.22 -11.47
C SER A 343 -9.36 4.90 -12.82
N SER A 344 -9.31 6.23 -12.85
CA SER A 344 -9.09 6.98 -14.10
C SER A 344 -7.64 6.89 -14.56
N LEU A 345 -6.68 6.89 -13.62
CA LEU A 345 -5.26 6.76 -13.94
C LEU A 345 -4.96 5.42 -14.63
N LEU A 346 -5.59 4.34 -14.18
CA LEU A 346 -5.38 2.99 -14.71
C LEU A 346 -6.19 2.71 -15.99
N ALA A 347 -7.36 3.34 -16.16
CA ALA A 347 -8.25 3.04 -17.27
C ALA A 347 -7.79 3.59 -18.63
N SER A 348 -6.80 4.49 -18.69
CA SER A 348 -6.41 5.24 -19.90
C SER A 348 -7.59 5.93 -20.62
N GLN A 349 -8.74 6.07 -19.94
CA GLN A 349 -9.95 6.66 -20.48
C GLN A 349 -10.01 8.13 -20.07
N ASP A 350 -9.83 8.97 -21.08
CA ASP A 350 -10.03 10.41 -21.13
C ASP A 350 -9.04 11.33 -20.39
N GLU A 351 -8.90 12.49 -21.02
CA GLU A 351 -8.13 13.67 -20.69
C GLU A 351 -8.29 14.08 -19.22
N ASN A 352 -7.59 13.43 -18.28
CA ASN A 352 -7.43 14.02 -16.95
C ASN A 352 -6.64 15.31 -17.14
N ARG A 353 -7.38 16.42 -17.21
CA ARG A 353 -6.88 17.75 -17.50
C ARG A 353 -5.75 18.13 -16.55
N ASP A 354 -5.80 17.66 -15.30
CA ASP A 354 -4.77 17.92 -14.31
C ASP A 354 -3.49 17.16 -14.62
N LEU A 355 -3.56 15.88 -15.01
CA LEU A 355 -2.39 15.11 -15.44
C LEU A 355 -1.78 15.68 -16.72
N TYR A 356 -2.61 16.13 -17.66
CA TYR A 356 -2.13 16.81 -18.87
C TYR A 356 -1.44 18.14 -18.56
N THR A 357 -2.02 18.93 -17.66
CA THR A 357 -1.44 20.21 -17.21
C THR A 357 -0.15 19.97 -16.42
N LEU A 358 -0.12 18.94 -15.57
CA LEU A 358 1.08 18.49 -14.87
C LEU A 358 2.17 18.10 -15.88
N ALA A 359 1.84 17.31 -16.90
CA ALA A 359 2.79 16.88 -17.91
C ALA A 359 3.41 18.07 -18.67
N LYS A 360 2.59 19.05 -19.06
CA LYS A 360 3.06 20.31 -19.66
C LYS A 360 3.94 21.15 -18.74
N THR A 361 3.72 21.05 -17.42
CA THR A 361 4.54 21.75 -16.44
C THR A 361 5.86 21.03 -16.20
N ILE A 362 5.86 19.69 -16.18
CA ILE A 362 7.06 18.85 -16.06
C ILE A 362 7.98 19.06 -17.25
N CYS A 363 7.47 18.98 -18.47
CA CYS A 363 8.25 19.18 -19.68
C CYS A 363 7.48 20.08 -20.67
N PRO A 364 7.70 21.40 -20.61
CA PRO A 364 7.08 22.34 -21.53
C PRO A 364 7.52 22.07 -22.98
N ILE A 365 6.52 22.04 -23.87
CA ILE A 365 6.70 21.97 -25.33
C ILE A 365 6.27 23.31 -25.96
N PRO A 366 6.78 23.66 -27.16
CA PRO A 366 6.30 24.84 -27.90
C PRO A 366 4.79 24.77 -28.18
N GLU A 367 4.13 25.93 -28.21
CA GLU A 367 2.71 26.05 -28.61
C GLU A 367 2.51 26.01 -30.12
#